data_AF-A0A5C5T1V6-F1
#
_entry.id   AF-A0A5C5T1V6-F1
#
_cell.length_a   1.000
_cell.length_b   1.000
_cell.length_c   1.000
_cell.angle_alpha   90.00
_cell.angle_beta   90.00
_cell.angle_gamma   90.00
#
_symmetry.space_group_name_H-M   'P 1'
#
loop_
_entity.id
_entity.type
_entity.pdbx_description
1 polymer ?
#
loop_
_entity_poly.entity_id
_entity_poly.type
_entity_poly.pdbx_seq_one_letter_code
_entity_poly.pdbx_strand_id
1 'polypeptide(L)'
;MISLNIFLKERNKQPEFIFGSTKENRKASALCTAIEEEFADYIIEGRPEDQPFIYLSVSPIREQNSGIAASIVPANLNFKVNIQETLISFIKQDM
;
A
#
# COMPACT_ATOMS: atom_id res chain seq x y z
N MET A 1 14.58 -2.61 4.56
CA MET A 1 13.99 -2.34 3.23
C MET A 1 12.50 -2.69 3.22
N ILE A 2 11.68 -2.01 2.41
CA ILE A 2 10.24 -2.32 2.26
C ILE A 2 9.87 -2.50 0.78
N SER A 3 8.91 -3.39 0.51
CA SER A 3 8.21 -3.54 -0.76
C SER A 3 6.84 -2.86 -0.63
N LEU A 4 6.49 -2.07 -1.63
CA LEU A 4 5.20 -1.45 -1.76
C LEU A 4 4.57 -1.92 -3.08
N ASN A 5 3.34 -2.42 -3.01
CA ASN A 5 2.59 -2.85 -4.18
C ASN A 5 1.18 -2.27 -4.16
N ILE A 6 0.72 -1.81 -5.31
CA ILE A 6 -0.61 -1.26 -5.54
C ILE A 6 -1.36 -2.18 -6.49
N PHE A 7 -2.60 -2.50 -6.15
CA PHE A 7 -3.48 -3.34 -6.93
C PHE A 7 -4.83 -2.65 -7.16
N LEU A 8 -5.48 -2.95 -8.28
CA LEU A 8 -6.86 -2.58 -8.57
C LEU A 8 -7.75 -3.79 -8.30
N LYS A 9 -8.67 -3.69 -7.35
CA LYS A 9 -9.73 -4.68 -7.16
C LYS A 9 -11.00 -4.18 -7.84
N GLU A 10 -11.33 -4.74 -8.99
CA GLU A 10 -12.64 -4.52 -9.61
C GLU A 10 -13.72 -5.40 -8.95
N ARG A 11 -14.99 -5.01 -9.12
CA ARG A 11 -16.14 -5.78 -8.61
C ARG A 11 -16.12 -7.20 -9.18
N ASN A 12 -16.22 -8.21 -8.32
CA ASN A 12 -16.21 -9.63 -8.68
C ASN A 12 -14.96 -10.18 -9.41
N LYS A 13 -13.87 -9.40 -9.51
CA LYS A 13 -12.59 -9.86 -10.10
C LYS A 13 -11.52 -10.05 -9.05
N GLN A 14 -10.43 -10.74 -9.37
CA GLN A 14 -9.25 -10.77 -8.49
C GLN A 14 -8.51 -9.42 -8.55
N PRO A 15 -7.78 -9.01 -7.49
CA PRO A 15 -6.92 -7.83 -7.55
C PRO A 15 -5.88 -7.94 -8.68
N GLU A 16 -5.77 -6.90 -9.50
CA GLU A 16 -4.78 -6.80 -10.57
C GLU A 16 -3.65 -5.87 -10.16
N PHE A 17 -2.40 -6.27 -10.37
CA PHE A 17 -1.23 -5.46 -10.03
C PHE A 17 -1.14 -4.22 -10.94
N ILE A 18 -0.91 -3.05 -10.34
CA ILE A 18 -0.77 -1.77 -11.06
C ILE A 18 0.67 -1.26 -10.99
N PHE A 19 1.24 -1.23 -9.78
CA PHE A 19 2.51 -0.56 -9.51
C PHE A 19 3.22 -1.21 -8.33
N GLY A 20 4.54 -1.27 -8.40
CA GLY A 20 5.38 -1.80 -7.33
C GLY A 20 6.68 -1.00 -7.22
N SER A 21 7.14 -0.81 -5.99
CA SER A 21 8.40 -0.14 -5.70
C SER A 21 9.05 -0.73 -4.45
N THR A 22 10.37 -0.63 -4.37
CA THR A 22 11.17 -1.02 -3.21
C THR A 22 11.85 0.22 -2.65
N LYS A 23 11.83 0.38 -1.31
CA LYS A 23 12.46 1.51 -0.62
C LYS A 23 13.48 1.02 0.40
N GLU A 24 14.69 1.56 0.30
CA GLU A 24 15.75 1.35 1.29
C GLU A 24 15.59 2.31 2.48
N ASN A 25 16.07 1.90 3.65
CA ASN A 25 16.12 2.71 4.89
C ASN A 25 14.80 3.30 5.42
N ARG A 26 13.64 3.00 4.81
CA ARG A 26 12.31 3.35 5.35
C ARG A 26 11.71 2.27 6.23
N LYS A 27 11.03 2.71 7.29
CA LYS A 27 10.12 1.88 8.09
C LYS A 27 8.75 1.84 7.41
N ALA A 28 8.15 0.65 7.31
CA ALA A 28 6.81 0.47 6.73
C ALA A 28 5.77 1.37 7.44
N SER A 29 5.80 1.41 8.77
CA SER A 29 4.86 2.20 9.58
C SER A 29 4.87 3.69 9.24
N ALA A 30 6.06 4.30 9.10
CA ALA A 30 6.17 5.73 8.81
C ALA A 30 5.59 6.10 7.44
N LEU A 31 5.82 5.26 6.42
CA LEU A 31 5.24 5.48 5.09
C LEU A 31 3.72 5.28 5.10
N CYS A 32 3.23 4.26 5.82
CA CYS A 32 1.80 4.03 5.94
C CYS A 32 1.09 5.18 6.63
N THR A 33 1.64 5.70 7.73
CA THR A 33 1.08 6.89 8.42
C THR A 33 1.04 8.10 7.48
N ALA A 34 2.11 8.37 6.73
CA ALA A 34 2.12 9.49 5.78
C ALA A 34 1.06 9.33 4.67
N ILE A 35 0.86 8.11 4.16
CA ILE A 35 -0.17 7.83 3.16
C ILE A 35 -1.58 7.93 3.78
N GLU A 36 -1.78 7.43 5.00
CA GLU A 36 -3.06 7.54 5.71
C GLU A 36 -3.45 8.99 5.94
N GLU A 37 -2.50 9.84 6.36
CA GLU A 37 -2.73 11.27 6.60
C GLU A 37 -3.03 12.03 5.29
N GLU A 38 -2.25 11.81 4.23
CA GLU A 38 -2.43 12.50 2.94
C GLU A 38 -3.73 12.08 2.23
N PHE A 39 -4.10 10.81 2.31
CA PHE A 39 -5.22 10.24 1.57
C PHE A 39 -6.43 9.87 2.43
N ALA A 40 -6.53 10.41 3.66
CA ALA A 40 -7.58 10.08 4.63
C ALA A 40 -9.01 10.10 4.03
N ASP A 41 -9.35 11.17 3.28
CA ASP A 41 -10.68 11.34 2.65
C ASP A 41 -11.01 10.32 1.56
N TYR A 42 -9.99 9.56 1.11
CA TYR A 42 -10.10 8.56 0.07
C TYR A 42 -10.01 7.14 0.59
N ILE A 43 -9.72 6.95 1.88
CA ILE A 43 -9.73 5.64 2.53
C ILE A 43 -11.17 5.12 2.55
N ILE A 44 -11.33 3.86 2.16
CA ILE A 44 -12.60 3.16 2.24
C ILE A 44 -12.67 2.48 3.61
N GLU A 45 -13.53 3.02 4.46
CA GLU A 45 -13.91 2.38 5.71
C GLU A 45 -14.99 1.31 5.46
N GLY A 46 -14.90 0.15 6.12
CA GLY A 46 -15.91 -0.93 6.03
C GLY A 46 -15.51 -2.12 5.14
N ARG A 47 -16.51 -2.80 4.54
CA ARG A 47 -16.32 -4.01 3.70
C ARG A 47 -15.97 -3.60 2.26
N PRO A 48 -14.71 -3.75 1.81
CA PRO A 48 -14.28 -3.28 0.49
C PRO A 48 -14.89 -4.08 -0.67
N GLU A 49 -15.41 -5.27 -0.38
CA GLU A 49 -15.83 -6.28 -1.36
C GLU A 49 -17.00 -5.85 -2.26
N ASP A 50 -17.79 -4.88 -1.82
CA ASP A 50 -19.00 -4.42 -2.51
C ASP A 50 -18.73 -3.39 -3.62
N GLN A 51 -17.53 -2.79 -3.65
CA GLN A 51 -17.17 -1.75 -4.62
C GLN A 51 -15.76 -1.93 -5.18
N PRO A 52 -15.44 -1.35 -6.36
CA PRO A 52 -14.07 -1.27 -6.81
C PRO A 52 -13.20 -0.43 -5.86
N PHE A 53 -11.96 -0.85 -5.64
CA PHE A 53 -11.00 -0.13 -4.79
C PHE A 53 -9.55 -0.30 -5.25
N ILE A 54 -8.70 0.63 -4.83
CA ILE A 54 -7.25 0.53 -4.93
C ILE A 54 -6.72 -0.04 -3.62
N TYR A 55 -5.95 -1.12 -3.71
CA TYR A 55 -5.37 -1.81 -2.57
C TYR A 55 -3.87 -1.55 -2.51
N LEU A 56 -3.41 -0.98 -1.41
CA LEU A 56 -2.01 -0.78 -1.11
C LEU A 56 -1.54 -1.84 -0.11
N SER A 57 -0.50 -2.56 -0.48
CA SER A 57 0.20 -3.49 0.41
C SER A 57 1.63 -3.02 0.64
N VAL A 58 1.98 -2.81 1.90
CA VAL A 58 3.35 -2.46 2.33
C VAL A 58 3.90 -3.61 3.18
N SER A 59 4.98 -4.22 2.71
CA SER A 59 5.61 -5.37 3.36
C SER A 59 7.10 -5.12 3.62
N PRO A 60 7.63 -5.44 4.80
CA PRO A 60 9.08 -5.42 5.02
C PRO A 60 9.75 -6.49 4.15
N ILE A 61 10.87 -6.16 3.52
CA ILE A 61 11.74 -7.15 2.89
C ILE A 61 12.78 -7.55 3.92
N ARG A 62 12.79 -8.82 4.34
CA ARG A 62 13.81 -9.34 5.24
C ARG A 62 15.15 -9.34 4.52
N GLU A 63 16.15 -8.70 5.12
CA GLU A 63 17.55 -8.91 4.74
C GLU A 63 17.99 -10.29 5.25
N GLN A 64 18.73 -11.03 4.43
CA GLN A 64 19.06 -12.46 4.61
C GLN A 64 19.72 -12.82 5.96
N ASN A 65 20.11 -11.85 6.80
CA ASN A 65 20.78 -12.06 8.09
C ASN A 65 20.05 -11.47 9.32
N SER A 66 18.83 -10.94 9.16
CA SER A 66 18.07 -10.39 10.30
C SER A 66 17.18 -11.46 10.92
N GLY A 67 17.63 -12.05 12.04
CA GLY A 67 16.88 -13.05 12.84
C GLY A 67 15.59 -12.51 13.50
N ILE A 68 15.11 -11.34 13.08
CA ILE A 68 13.88 -10.75 13.56
C ILE A 68 12.76 -11.30 12.69
N ALA A 69 11.96 -12.19 13.27
CA ALA A 69 10.65 -12.50 12.70
C ALA A 69 9.87 -11.19 12.63
N ALA A 70 9.75 -10.62 11.43
CA ALA A 70 8.98 -9.40 11.22
C ALA A 70 7.51 -9.70 11.56
N SER A 71 7.11 -9.49 12.82
CA SER A 71 5.74 -9.25 13.22
C SER A 71 5.36 -7.86 12.73
N ILE A 72 5.27 -7.70 11.41
CA ILE A 72 4.77 -6.48 10.80
C ILE A 72 3.47 -6.90 10.14
N VAL A 73 2.37 -6.51 10.78
CA VAL A 73 1.04 -6.59 10.19
C VAL A 73 1.11 -5.82 8.87
N PRO A 74 0.77 -6.44 7.74
CA PRO A 74 0.63 -5.72 6.48
C PRO A 74 -0.32 -4.55 6.72
N ALA A 75 0.17 -3.32 6.56
CA ALA A 75 -0.68 -2.16 6.54
C ALA A 75 -1.36 -2.18 5.17
N ASN A 76 -2.58 -2.69 5.17
CA ASN A 76 -3.41 -2.89 4.01
C ASN A 76 -4.40 -1.73 3.96
N LEU A 77 -4.17 -0.80 3.03
CA LEU A 77 -5.04 0.36 2.86
C LEU A 77 -5.86 0.22 1.59
N ASN A 78 -7.16 0.47 1.72
CA ASN A 78 -8.10 0.45 0.61
C ASN A 78 -8.53 1.88 0.30
N PHE A 79 -8.43 2.28 -0.96
CA PHE A 79 -8.75 3.64 -1.40
C PHE A 79 -9.78 3.65 -2.52
N LYS A 80 -10.46 4.78 -2.69
CA LYS A 80 -11.29 5.08 -3.86
C LYS A 80 -10.47 4.99 -5.15
N VAL A 81 -11.07 4.49 -6.23
CA VAL A 81 -10.36 4.22 -7.50
C VAL A 81 -9.80 5.48 -8.16
N ASN A 82 -10.43 6.63 -7.94
CA ASN A 82 -10.06 7.90 -8.56
C ASN A 82 -8.70 8.46 -8.11
N ILE A 83 -8.07 7.91 -7.06
CA ILE A 83 -6.77 8.39 -6.59
C ILE A 83 -5.56 7.63 -7.15
N GLN A 84 -5.76 6.65 -8.03
CA GLN A 84 -4.69 5.75 -8.50
C GLN A 84 -3.44 6.51 -8.96
N GLU A 85 -3.60 7.48 -9.87
CA GLU A 85 -2.47 8.24 -10.42
C GLU A 85 -1.79 9.13 -9.37
N THR A 86 -2.59 9.77 -8.50
CA THR A 86 -2.10 10.64 -7.42
C THR A 86 -1.32 9.83 -6.38
N LEU A 87 -1.83 8.66 -5.98
CA LEU A 87 -1.18 7.75 -5.04
C LEU A 87 0.17 7.25 -5.59
N ILE A 88 0.20 6.81 -6.86
CA ILE A 88 1.44 6.39 -7.52
C ILE A 88 2.44 7.54 -7.57
N SER A 89 1.98 8.75 -7.89
CA SER A 89 2.83 9.94 -7.98
C SER A 89 3.41 10.33 -6.63
N PHE A 90 2.62 10.28 -5.56
CA PHE A 90 3.08 10.51 -4.19
C PHE A 90 4.20 9.52 -3.81
N ILE A 91 3.98 8.22 -4.06
CA ILE A 91 4.98 7.19 -3.76
C ILE A 91 6.27 7.38 -4.57
N LYS A 92 6.16 7.83 -5.83
CA LYS A 92 7.29 8.15 -6.69
C LYS A 92 8.04 9.42 -6.26
N GLN A 93 7.36 10.46 -5.82
CA GLN A 93 8.00 11.70 -5.36
C GLN A 93 8.71 11.51 -4.02
N ASP A 94 8.23 10.57 -3.22
CA ASP A 94 8.90 10.13 -2.00
C ASP A 94 10.04 9.12 -2.29
N MET A 95 10.45 8.95 -3.57
CA MET A 95 11.67 8.24 -4.02
C MET A 95 12.80 9.23 -4.17
#